data_AF-A0A7H0VDP1-F1
#
_entry.id   AF-A0A7H0VDP1-F1
#
_cell.length_a   1.000
_cell.length_b   1.000
_cell.length_c   1.000
_cell.angle_alpha   90.00
_cell.angle_beta   90.00
_cell.angle_gamma   90.00
#
_symmetry.space_group_name_H-M   'P 1'
#
loop_
_entity.id
_entity.type
_entity.pdbx_description
1 polymer ?
#
loop_
_entity_poly.entity_id
_entity_poly.type
_entity_poly.pdbx_seq_one_letter_code
_entity_poly.pdbx_strand_id
1 'polypeptide(L)'
;MTKEEVNYILNYFSHLMPQDDRLTLKYHMYTHSKSDDPKLQKAINERAETSEKVENQEILGKAYEEFELGVAKKIVNQYPDKLYFNRCPKCNSLARTPYARQCKSCGFNWHENALARFKLERSFQLTGRQFFLLGEITKGEIKIGQFIDLKMLGLSRRAKIEAVEFYDKGDNGEVQAGIGLGLGELSEEEKDFIKRLGSFETPIDIFVKKLNG
;
A
#
# COMPACT_ATOMS: atom_id res chain seq x y z
N MET A 1 -10.56 -16.11 -7.09
CA MET A 1 -10.17 -15.37 -5.88
C MET A 1 -10.35 -16.31 -4.70
N THR A 2 -9.30 -16.56 -3.93
CA THR A 2 -9.35 -17.42 -2.73
C THR A 2 -9.84 -16.62 -1.51
N LYS A 3 -10.26 -17.32 -0.44
CA LYS A 3 -10.60 -16.66 0.84
C LYS A 3 -9.43 -15.84 1.41
N GLU A 4 -8.20 -16.32 1.21
CA GLU A 4 -6.99 -15.60 1.60
C GLU A 4 -6.82 -14.27 0.84
N GLU A 5 -7.09 -14.26 -0.47
CA GLU A 5 -7.04 -13.06 -1.30
C GLU A 5 -8.14 -12.07 -0.96
N VAL A 6 -9.37 -12.54 -0.70
CA VAL A 6 -10.49 -11.70 -0.22
C VAL A 6 -10.08 -11.00 1.07
N ASN A 7 -9.62 -11.75 2.06
CA ASN A 7 -9.19 -11.20 3.35
C ASN A 7 -8.05 -10.19 3.18
N TYR A 8 -7.10 -10.47 2.30
CA TYR A 8 -5.98 -9.56 2.03
C TYR A 8 -6.47 -8.24 1.43
N ILE A 9 -7.38 -8.29 0.46
CA ILE A 9 -7.98 -7.10 -0.14
C ILE A 9 -8.73 -6.28 0.92
N LEU A 10 -9.66 -6.91 1.64
CA LEU A 10 -10.52 -6.21 2.60
C LEU A 10 -9.72 -5.61 3.76
N ASN A 11 -8.63 -6.24 4.19
CA ASN A 11 -7.80 -5.72 5.28
C ASN A 11 -6.88 -4.57 4.84
N TYR A 12 -6.25 -4.68 3.67
CA TYR A 12 -5.18 -3.76 3.27
C TYR A 12 -5.59 -2.72 2.23
N PHE A 13 -6.68 -2.94 1.51
CA PHE A 13 -7.20 -2.07 0.45
C PHE A 13 -8.60 -1.55 0.77
N SER A 14 -8.98 -1.53 2.05
CA SER A 14 -10.28 -1.05 2.52
C SER A 14 -10.60 0.41 2.18
N HIS A 15 -9.58 1.22 1.92
CA HIS A 15 -9.73 2.60 1.48
C HIS A 15 -10.27 2.71 0.04
N LEU A 16 -10.21 1.63 -0.75
CA LEU A 16 -10.79 1.55 -2.10
C LEU A 16 -12.26 1.09 -2.08
N MET A 17 -12.81 0.75 -0.92
CA MET A 17 -14.20 0.30 -0.82
C MET A 17 -15.18 1.47 -0.97
N PRO A 18 -16.32 1.28 -1.67
CA PRO A 18 -17.45 2.19 -1.58
C PRO A 18 -17.84 2.44 -0.13
N GLN A 19 -18.31 3.65 0.17
CA GLN A 19 -18.59 4.06 1.55
C GLN A 19 -19.60 3.12 2.23
N ASP A 20 -20.67 2.73 1.55
CA ASP A 20 -21.72 1.88 2.08
C ASP A 20 -21.23 0.45 2.36
N ASP A 21 -20.43 -0.12 1.45
CA ASP A 21 -19.79 -1.43 1.63
C ASP A 21 -18.84 -1.39 2.85
N ARG A 22 -18.08 -0.30 3.01
CA ARG A 22 -17.15 -0.10 4.14
C ARG A 22 -17.89 0.05 5.48
N LEU A 23 -19.03 0.75 5.49
CA LEU A 23 -19.87 0.90 6.68
C LEU A 23 -20.49 -0.45 7.07
N THR A 24 -21.00 -1.20 6.09
CA THR A 24 -21.57 -2.54 6.29
C THR A 24 -20.54 -3.51 6.89
N LEU A 25 -19.30 -3.52 6.37
CA LEU A 25 -18.22 -4.34 6.93
C LEU A 25 -17.87 -3.94 8.37
N LYS A 26 -17.75 -2.64 8.66
CA LYS A 26 -17.47 -2.14 10.02
C LYS A 26 -18.56 -2.53 11.00
N TYR A 27 -19.82 -2.35 10.61
CA TYR A 27 -20.97 -2.75 11.42
C TYR A 27 -20.89 -4.24 11.76
N HIS A 28 -20.77 -5.10 10.75
CA HIS A 28 -20.67 -6.55 10.95
C HIS A 28 -19.48 -6.93 11.84
N MET A 29 -18.32 -6.31 11.62
CA MET A 29 -17.14 -6.54 12.46
C MET A 29 -17.45 -6.22 13.92
N TYR A 30 -18.05 -5.07 14.24
CA TYR A 30 -18.32 -4.72 15.64
C TYR A 30 -19.47 -5.52 16.26
N THR A 31 -20.51 -5.88 15.50
CA THR A 31 -21.65 -6.63 16.06
C THR A 31 -21.37 -8.12 16.27
N HIS A 32 -20.43 -8.70 15.51
CA HIS A 32 -20.12 -10.13 15.58
C HIS A 32 -18.72 -10.45 16.11
N SER A 33 -17.87 -9.44 16.36
CA SER A 33 -16.60 -9.66 17.04
C SER A 33 -16.81 -9.99 18.51
N LYS A 34 -16.07 -11.01 18.98
CA LYS A 34 -15.97 -11.37 20.39
C LYS A 34 -14.51 -11.37 20.81
N SER A 35 -14.27 -10.90 22.02
CA SER A 35 -12.97 -10.84 22.67
C SER A 35 -13.07 -11.36 24.10
N ASP A 36 -12.11 -12.18 24.50
CA ASP A 36 -12.00 -12.65 25.89
C ASP A 36 -11.44 -11.57 26.82
N ASP A 37 -10.80 -10.52 26.28
CA ASP A 37 -10.41 -9.31 27.03
C ASP A 37 -11.64 -8.42 27.28
N PRO A 38 -12.06 -8.19 28.54
CA PRO A 38 -13.23 -7.37 28.88
C PRO A 38 -13.12 -5.90 28.44
N LYS A 39 -11.91 -5.33 28.44
CA LYS A 39 -11.71 -3.93 28.01
C LYS A 39 -11.91 -3.81 26.50
N LEU A 40 -11.36 -4.76 25.75
CA LEU A 40 -11.55 -4.82 24.31
C LEU A 40 -13.00 -5.12 23.95
N GLN A 41 -13.67 -6.03 24.67
CA GLN A 41 -15.08 -6.33 24.44
C GLN A 41 -15.99 -5.12 24.70
N LYS A 42 -15.71 -4.35 25.77
CA LYS A 42 -16.44 -3.11 26.04
C LYS A 42 -16.28 -2.10 24.89
N ALA A 43 -15.05 -1.90 24.40
CA ALA A 43 -14.80 -1.00 23.28
C ALA A 43 -15.46 -1.47 21.97
N ILE A 44 -15.56 -2.78 21.74
CA ILE A 44 -16.30 -3.36 20.60
C ILE A 44 -17.80 -3.04 20.72
N ASN A 45 -18.39 -3.24 21.89
CA ASN A 45 -19.82 -2.99 22.13
C ASN A 45 -20.15 -1.49 21.96
N GLU A 46 -19.36 -0.58 22.53
CA GLU A 46 -19.53 0.88 22.38
C GLU A 46 -19.49 1.32 20.90
N ARG A 47 -18.61 0.69 20.11
CA ARG A 47 -18.53 0.94 18.66
C ARG A 47 -19.67 0.31 17.88
N ALA A 48 -20.19 -0.84 18.30
CA ALA A 48 -21.37 -1.46 17.69
C ALA A 48 -22.62 -0.59 17.90
N GLU A 49 -22.81 -0.02 19.09
CA GLU A 49 -23.95 0.84 19.43
C GLU A 49 -23.96 2.16 18.64
N THR A 50 -22.79 2.69 18.31
CA THR A 50 -22.62 3.94 17.57
C THR A 50 -22.49 3.74 16.04
N SER A 51 -22.40 2.50 15.58
CA SER A 51 -22.31 2.19 14.15
C SER A 51 -23.69 2.30 13.49
N GLU A 52 -23.76 3.04 12.40
CA GLU A 52 -25.01 3.19 11.64
C GLU A 52 -25.54 1.84 11.15
N LYS A 53 -26.84 1.68 11.34
CA LYS A 53 -27.60 0.48 10.96
C LYS A 53 -27.87 0.54 9.45
N VAL A 54 -27.02 -0.07 8.62
CA VAL A 54 -27.15 -0.04 7.15
C VAL A 54 -28.22 -1.04 6.69
N GLU A 55 -29.12 -0.70 5.74
CA GLU A 55 -30.24 -1.55 5.29
C GLU A 55 -29.90 -3.01 4.89
N ASN A 56 -28.65 -3.30 4.53
CA ASN A 56 -28.18 -4.64 4.10
C ASN A 56 -28.06 -5.70 5.22
N GLN A 57 -28.82 -5.59 6.31
CA GLN A 57 -28.62 -6.36 7.55
C GLN A 57 -29.11 -7.80 7.52
N GLU A 58 -30.07 -8.11 6.66
CA GLU A 58 -30.78 -9.40 6.71
C GLU A 58 -29.97 -10.58 6.14
N ILE A 59 -28.75 -10.34 5.70
CA ILE A 59 -27.97 -11.26 4.89
C ILE A 59 -26.81 -11.84 5.73
N LEU A 60 -27.10 -12.59 6.80
CA LEU A 60 -26.03 -13.02 7.73
C LEU A 60 -26.00 -14.54 7.99
N GLY A 61 -25.12 -15.16 7.20
CA GLY A 61 -24.74 -16.58 7.11
C GLY A 61 -23.76 -16.74 5.94
N LYS A 62 -23.92 -17.76 5.09
CA LYS A 62 -23.19 -17.91 3.79
C LYS A 62 -23.16 -16.62 2.96
N ALA A 63 -24.18 -15.80 3.14
CA ALA A 63 -24.35 -14.55 2.44
C ALA A 63 -23.39 -13.42 2.90
N TYR A 64 -22.72 -13.55 4.05
CA TYR A 64 -21.62 -12.66 4.44
C TYR A 64 -20.32 -12.97 3.69
N GLU A 65 -19.94 -14.25 3.54
CA GLU A 65 -18.77 -14.62 2.73
C GLU A 65 -18.98 -14.25 1.26
N GLU A 66 -20.22 -14.38 0.76
CA GLU A 66 -20.62 -13.91 -0.57
C GLU A 66 -20.55 -12.38 -0.68
N PHE A 67 -20.95 -11.65 0.37
CA PHE A 67 -20.79 -10.20 0.44
C PHE A 67 -19.32 -9.78 0.42
N GLU A 68 -18.46 -10.36 1.26
CA GLU A 68 -17.02 -10.10 1.27
C GLU A 68 -16.38 -10.36 -0.09
N LEU A 69 -16.72 -11.50 -0.73
CA LEU A 69 -16.28 -11.83 -2.08
C LEU A 69 -16.80 -10.83 -3.11
N GLY A 70 -18.05 -10.39 -2.98
CA GLY A 70 -18.67 -9.39 -3.84
C GLY A 70 -17.94 -8.04 -3.77
N VAL A 71 -17.68 -7.55 -2.56
CA VAL A 71 -16.93 -6.31 -2.33
C VAL A 71 -15.51 -6.42 -2.86
N ALA A 72 -14.80 -7.52 -2.58
CA ALA A 72 -13.44 -7.73 -3.09
C ALA A 72 -13.40 -7.75 -4.63
N LYS A 73 -14.38 -8.40 -5.29
CA LYS A 73 -14.52 -8.37 -6.76
C LYS A 73 -14.78 -6.96 -7.30
N LYS A 74 -15.64 -6.17 -6.64
CA LYS A 74 -15.87 -4.76 -7.03
C LYS A 74 -14.57 -3.96 -7.02
N ILE A 75 -13.77 -4.07 -5.94
CA ILE A 75 -12.48 -3.37 -5.83
C ILE A 75 -11.53 -3.79 -6.96
N VAL A 76 -11.39 -5.10 -7.20
CA VAL A 76 -10.49 -5.61 -8.26
C VAL A 76 -10.90 -5.10 -9.64
N ASN A 77 -12.20 -5.06 -9.92
CA ASN A 77 -12.71 -4.62 -11.22
C ASN A 77 -12.62 -3.10 -11.40
N GLN A 78 -12.85 -2.32 -10.34
CA GLN A 78 -12.88 -0.85 -10.41
C GLN A 78 -11.50 -0.23 -10.28
N TYR A 79 -10.58 -0.86 -9.54
CA TYR A 79 -9.27 -0.30 -9.22
C TYR A 79 -8.11 -1.28 -9.46
N PRO A 80 -7.99 -1.90 -10.65
CA PRO A 80 -6.96 -2.89 -10.93
C PRO A 80 -5.53 -2.32 -10.73
N ASP A 81 -5.30 -1.06 -11.07
CA ASP A 81 -3.98 -0.42 -10.99
C ASP A 81 -3.56 0.00 -9.58
N LYS A 82 -4.52 0.05 -8.64
CA LYS A 82 -4.29 0.39 -7.23
C LYS A 82 -4.17 -0.84 -6.33
N LEU A 83 -4.43 -2.02 -6.90
CA LEU A 83 -4.46 -3.28 -6.18
C LEU A 83 -3.24 -4.13 -6.55
N TYR A 84 -2.54 -4.63 -5.54
CA TYR A 84 -1.42 -5.55 -5.74
C TYR A 84 -1.40 -6.63 -4.66
N PHE A 85 -0.98 -7.83 -5.07
CA PHE A 85 -0.70 -8.93 -4.14
C PHE A 85 0.81 -9.04 -3.93
N ASN A 86 1.26 -8.88 -2.68
CA ASN A 86 2.64 -9.15 -2.33
C ASN A 86 2.83 -10.67 -2.24
N ARG A 87 3.48 -11.27 -3.24
CA ARG A 87 3.73 -12.71 -3.30
C ARG A 87 5.20 -13.01 -3.05
N CYS A 88 5.46 -14.14 -2.39
CA CYS A 88 6.81 -14.60 -2.17
C CYS A 88 7.50 -14.88 -3.52
N PRO A 89 8.68 -14.30 -3.79
CA PRO A 89 9.39 -14.54 -5.04
C PRO A 89 9.94 -15.96 -5.19
N LYS A 90 10.01 -16.74 -4.09
CA LYS A 90 10.48 -18.14 -4.10
C LYS A 90 9.35 -19.15 -4.33
N CYS A 91 8.21 -19.00 -3.66
CA CYS A 91 7.12 -19.99 -3.67
C CYS A 91 5.77 -19.45 -4.13
N ASN A 92 5.69 -18.18 -4.52
CA ASN A 92 4.50 -17.47 -5.00
C ASN A 92 3.30 -17.41 -4.03
N SER A 93 3.46 -17.86 -2.78
CA SER A 93 2.43 -17.74 -1.74
C SER A 93 2.21 -16.28 -1.36
N LEU A 94 0.97 -15.94 -0.98
CA LEU A 94 0.62 -14.58 -0.54
C LEU A 94 1.33 -14.25 0.77
N ALA A 95 2.00 -13.10 0.81
CA ALA A 95 2.66 -12.60 2.00
C ALA A 95 1.63 -12.09 3.02
N ARG A 96 2.03 -12.02 4.30
CA ARG A 96 1.12 -11.64 5.38
C ARG A 96 0.56 -10.23 5.22
N THR A 97 1.36 -9.31 4.70
CA THR A 97 1.00 -7.91 4.48
C THR A 97 1.58 -7.42 3.15
N PRO A 98 1.10 -6.29 2.61
CA PRO A 98 1.66 -5.69 1.41
C PRO A 98 3.14 -5.30 1.53
N TYR A 99 3.64 -5.11 2.75
CA TYR A 99 5.01 -4.68 3.03
C TYR A 99 5.91 -5.81 3.56
N ALA A 100 5.37 -7.02 3.74
CA ALA A 100 6.12 -8.15 4.28
C ALA A 100 7.28 -8.54 3.36
N ARG A 101 8.46 -8.74 3.95
CA ARG A 101 9.68 -9.17 3.25
C ARG A 101 10.16 -10.58 3.64
N GLN A 102 9.29 -11.33 4.32
CA GLN A 102 9.52 -12.72 4.70
C GLN A 102 8.26 -13.56 4.42
N CYS A 103 8.44 -14.74 3.83
CA CYS A 103 7.34 -15.65 3.54
C CYS A 103 6.92 -16.41 4.79
N LYS A 104 5.63 -16.34 5.14
CA LYS A 104 5.06 -17.18 6.21
C LYS A 104 5.03 -18.67 5.85
N SER A 105 4.97 -19.01 4.55
CA SER A 105 4.79 -20.39 4.07
C SER A 105 6.11 -21.14 3.92
N CYS A 106 7.11 -20.54 3.25
CA CYS A 106 8.39 -21.21 2.98
C CYS A 106 9.59 -20.61 3.74
N GLY A 107 9.37 -19.60 4.59
CA GLY A 107 10.41 -18.94 5.38
C GLY A 107 11.39 -18.06 4.59
N PHE A 108 11.30 -18.01 3.25
CA PHE A 108 12.20 -17.21 2.42
C PHE A 108 12.17 -15.74 2.83
N ASN A 109 13.35 -15.16 3.05
CA ASN A 109 13.56 -13.78 3.46
C ASN A 109 14.19 -13.03 2.29
N TRP A 110 13.53 -11.97 1.82
CA TRP A 110 14.00 -11.11 0.72
C TRP A 110 14.26 -9.68 1.16
N HIS A 111 14.55 -9.46 2.45
CA HIS A 111 14.99 -8.15 2.94
C HIS A 111 16.24 -7.66 2.17
N GLU A 112 17.12 -8.56 1.76
CA GLU A 112 18.38 -8.25 1.09
C GLU A 112 18.28 -8.24 -0.45
N ASN A 113 17.09 -8.46 -1.03
CA ASN A 113 16.94 -8.49 -2.50
C ASN A 113 16.91 -7.09 -3.13
N ALA A 114 16.65 -6.04 -2.34
CA ALA A 114 16.69 -4.66 -2.82
C ALA A 114 18.13 -4.18 -2.93
N LEU A 115 18.49 -3.53 -4.04
CA LEU A 115 19.81 -2.94 -4.21
C LEU A 115 19.99 -1.70 -3.35
N ALA A 116 18.95 -0.90 -3.27
CA ALA A 116 18.92 0.33 -2.51
C ALA A 116 17.53 0.54 -1.90
N ARG A 117 17.47 1.41 -0.90
CA ARG A 117 16.23 1.81 -0.23
C ARG A 117 16.15 3.32 -0.13
N PHE A 118 15.01 3.86 -0.52
CA PHE A 118 14.74 5.28 -0.55
C PHE A 118 13.60 5.64 0.39
N LYS A 119 13.82 6.55 1.33
CA LYS A 119 12.77 7.09 2.20
C LYS A 119 12.22 8.36 1.56
N LEU A 120 10.92 8.37 1.29
CA LEU A 120 10.24 9.50 0.64
C LEU A 120 9.89 10.57 1.68
N GLU A 121 10.27 11.81 1.40
CA GLU A 121 9.92 12.97 2.21
C GLU A 121 8.82 13.81 1.56
N ARG A 122 8.90 13.98 0.24
CA ARG A 122 7.92 14.75 -0.55
C ARG A 122 8.04 14.40 -2.03
N SER A 123 7.08 14.85 -2.83
CA SER A 123 7.12 14.72 -4.28
C SER A 123 6.61 15.97 -4.97
N PHE A 124 7.11 16.23 -6.19
CA PHE A 124 6.71 17.40 -6.97
C PHE A 124 7.01 17.19 -8.46
N GLN A 125 6.46 18.05 -9.31
CA GLN A 125 6.83 18.15 -10.72
C GLN A 125 6.92 19.62 -11.12
N LEU A 126 8.04 20.01 -11.73
CA LEU A 126 8.18 21.31 -12.37
C LEU A 126 7.72 21.21 -13.82
N THR A 127 7.14 22.29 -14.34
CA THR A 127 6.71 22.37 -15.74
C THR A 127 7.87 22.04 -16.68
N GLY A 128 7.64 21.10 -17.60
CA GLY A 128 8.65 20.64 -18.56
C GLY A 128 9.73 19.72 -17.98
N ARG A 129 9.61 19.27 -16.73
CA ARG A 129 10.51 18.29 -16.10
C ARG A 129 9.76 17.01 -15.71
N GLN A 130 10.55 15.99 -15.37
CA GLN A 130 10.07 14.73 -14.79
C GLN A 130 9.37 14.96 -13.45
N PHE A 131 8.59 13.96 -13.03
CA PHE A 131 8.04 13.89 -11.68
C PHE A 131 9.13 13.38 -10.73
N PHE A 132 9.40 14.13 -9.65
CA PHE A 132 10.46 13.82 -8.71
C PHE A 132 9.92 13.35 -7.36
N LEU A 133 10.55 12.31 -6.83
CA LEU A 133 10.49 11.93 -5.42
C LEU A 133 11.71 12.50 -4.70
N LEU A 134 11.50 13.24 -3.62
CA LEU A 134 12.57 13.80 -2.79
C LEU A 134 12.68 13.04 -1.47
N GLY A 135 13.91 12.83 -1.02
CA GLY A 135 14.19 12.22 0.26
C GLY A 135 15.62 11.70 0.37
N GLU A 136 15.79 10.58 1.07
CA GLU A 136 17.10 10.06 1.47
C GLU A 136 17.32 8.60 1.05
N ILE A 137 18.57 8.27 0.73
CA ILE A 137 19.00 6.88 0.56
C ILE A 137 19.32 6.31 1.94
N THR A 138 18.54 5.33 2.38
CA THR A 138 18.73 4.66 3.68
C THR A 138 19.61 3.42 3.59
N LYS A 139 19.82 2.90 2.38
CA LYS A 139 20.69 1.74 2.09
C LYS A 139 21.06 1.71 0.62
N GLY A 140 22.29 1.28 0.31
CA GLY A 140 22.74 0.94 -1.04
C GLY A 140 23.05 2.13 -1.94
N GLU A 141 23.23 1.88 -3.23
CA GLU A 141 23.52 2.89 -4.25
C GLU A 141 22.42 2.96 -5.31
N ILE A 142 22.01 4.17 -5.66
CA ILE A 142 21.03 4.43 -6.72
C ILE A 142 21.75 4.81 -8.02
N LYS A 143 21.27 4.26 -9.15
CA LYS A 143 21.77 4.56 -10.50
C LYS A 143 20.59 4.77 -11.45
N ILE A 144 20.76 5.66 -12.42
CA ILE A 144 19.81 5.84 -13.53
C ILE A 144 19.60 4.49 -14.24
N GLY A 145 18.36 4.20 -14.59
CA GLY A 145 17.93 2.95 -15.21
C GLY A 145 17.41 1.89 -14.23
N GLN A 146 17.65 2.05 -12.93
CA GLN A 146 17.04 1.22 -11.89
C GLN A 146 15.53 1.49 -11.76
N PHE A 147 14.83 0.64 -11.02
CA PHE A 147 13.38 0.72 -10.83
C PHE A 147 13.03 0.84 -9.35
N ILE A 148 12.24 1.85 -9.01
CA ILE A 148 11.64 1.99 -7.68
C ILE A 148 10.28 1.28 -7.63
N ASP A 149 10.02 0.53 -6.55
CA ASP A 149 8.77 -0.21 -6.37
C ASP A 149 7.70 0.61 -5.65
N LEU A 150 6.78 1.18 -6.42
CA LEU A 150 5.76 2.09 -5.90
C LEU A 150 4.58 1.36 -5.23
N LYS A 151 4.61 0.02 -5.18
CA LYS A 151 3.61 -0.78 -4.44
C LYS A 151 3.48 -0.32 -3.01
N MET A 152 4.61 -0.01 -2.37
CA MET A 152 4.59 0.44 -0.98
C MET A 152 3.82 1.76 -0.80
N LEU A 153 3.78 2.59 -1.85
CA LEU A 153 3.02 3.84 -1.86
C LEU A 153 1.55 3.63 -2.23
N GLY A 154 1.14 2.45 -2.69
CA GLY A 154 -0.23 2.15 -3.11
C GLY A 154 -0.44 2.08 -4.62
N LEU A 155 0.64 2.07 -5.42
CA LEU A 155 0.57 1.94 -6.87
C LEU A 155 1.07 0.56 -7.32
N SER A 156 0.29 -0.16 -8.12
CA SER A 156 0.60 -1.54 -8.54
C SER A 156 1.69 -1.63 -9.64
N ARG A 157 2.73 -0.79 -9.56
CA ARG A 157 3.75 -0.70 -10.59
C ARG A 157 5.13 -0.32 -10.04
N ARG A 158 6.12 -0.50 -10.91
CA ARG A 158 7.47 0.05 -10.74
C ARG A 158 7.68 1.20 -11.70
N ALA A 159 8.40 2.22 -11.27
CA ALA A 159 8.81 3.33 -12.12
C ALA A 159 10.32 3.27 -12.36
N LYS A 160 10.75 3.54 -13.60
CA LYS A 160 12.15 3.65 -13.93
C LYS A 160 12.69 4.97 -13.38
N ILE A 161 13.85 4.95 -12.77
CA ILE A 161 14.60 6.14 -12.36
C ILE A 161 15.33 6.64 -13.60
N GLU A 162 14.97 7.82 -14.07
CA GLU A 162 15.51 8.43 -15.29
C GLU A 162 16.43 9.61 -14.99
N ALA A 163 16.29 10.23 -13.82
CA ALA A 163 17.21 11.24 -13.32
C ALA A 163 17.50 11.04 -11.82
N VAL A 164 18.70 11.43 -11.41
CA VAL A 164 19.10 11.55 -10.00
C VAL A 164 19.67 12.96 -9.83
N GLU A 165 19.02 13.76 -8.99
CA GLU A 165 19.42 15.13 -8.67
C GLU A 165 19.72 15.24 -7.17
N PHE A 166 20.57 16.20 -6.80
CA PHE A 166 20.86 16.52 -5.41
C PHE A 166 20.28 17.89 -5.08
N TYR A 167 19.76 18.06 -3.87
CA TYR A 167 19.22 19.34 -3.41
C TYR A 167 19.67 19.62 -1.99
N ASP A 168 19.72 20.90 -1.64
CA ASP A 168 20.00 21.33 -0.27
C ASP A 168 18.71 21.26 0.55
N LYS A 169 18.71 20.39 1.56
CA LYS A 169 17.68 20.35 2.59
C LYS A 169 18.04 21.42 3.62
N GLY A 170 17.41 22.57 3.49
CA GLY A 170 17.49 23.62 4.51
C GLY A 170 16.49 23.33 5.62
N ASP A 171 16.96 22.78 6.73
CA ASP A 171 16.24 22.82 8.01
C ASP A 171 17.18 23.41 9.07
N ASN A 172 16.76 24.50 9.71
CA ASN A 172 17.44 25.11 10.87
C ASN A 172 18.92 25.54 10.67
N GLY A 173 19.36 25.83 9.44
CA GLY A 173 20.70 26.36 9.16
C GLY A 173 21.78 25.29 8.95
N GLU A 174 21.45 24.01 9.09
CA GLU A 174 22.31 22.91 8.60
C GLU A 174 21.86 22.51 7.20
N VAL A 175 22.79 22.59 6.23
CA VAL A 175 22.54 22.13 4.87
C VAL A 175 22.85 20.63 4.81
N GLN A 176 21.80 19.82 4.69
CA GLN A 176 21.94 18.40 4.41
C GLN A 176 21.66 18.13 2.93
N ALA A 177 22.48 17.33 2.27
CA ALA A 177 22.25 16.96 0.87
C ALA A 177 21.11 15.92 0.77
N GLY A 178 19.98 16.33 0.22
CA GLY A 178 18.87 15.47 -0.15
C GLY A 178 19.02 14.93 -1.58
N ILE A 179 18.24 13.89 -1.90
CA ILE A 179 18.27 13.24 -3.22
C ILE A 179 16.88 13.29 -3.86
N GLY A 180 16.85 13.72 -5.12
CA GLY A 180 15.69 13.71 -5.99
C GLY A 180 15.78 12.60 -7.03
N LEU A 181 14.78 11.72 -7.06
CA LEU A 181 14.64 10.67 -8.06
C LEU A 181 13.61 11.08 -9.10
N GLY A 182 14.06 11.41 -10.31
CA GLY A 182 13.21 11.69 -11.46
C GLY A 182 12.67 10.38 -12.02
N LEU A 183 11.36 10.23 -12.02
CA LEU A 183 10.68 9.01 -12.48
C LEU A 183 10.26 9.15 -13.94
N GLY A 184 10.38 8.03 -14.67
CA GLY A 184 9.76 7.87 -15.99
C GLY A 184 8.23 7.86 -15.93
N GLU A 185 7.57 7.60 -17.05
CA GLU A 185 6.12 7.82 -17.24
C GLU A 185 5.23 7.30 -16.10
N LEU A 186 4.60 8.23 -15.39
CA LEU A 186 3.47 8.04 -14.48
C LEU A 186 2.26 8.77 -15.06
N SER A 187 1.05 8.25 -14.86
CA SER A 187 -0.17 8.98 -15.20
C SER A 187 -0.35 10.21 -14.31
N GLU A 188 -1.12 11.20 -14.73
CA GLU A 188 -1.41 12.38 -13.88
C GLU A 188 -2.11 11.99 -12.58
N GLU A 189 -2.98 10.98 -12.62
CA GLU A 189 -3.64 10.44 -11.43
C GLU A 189 -2.65 9.81 -10.45
N GLU A 190 -1.67 9.05 -10.94
CA GLU A 190 -0.61 8.47 -10.11
C GLU A 190 0.26 9.55 -9.47
N LYS A 191 0.63 10.59 -10.23
CA LYS A 191 1.41 11.71 -9.72
C LYS A 191 0.65 12.47 -8.63
N ASP A 192 -0.60 12.80 -8.88
CA ASP A 192 -1.43 13.52 -7.90
C ASP A 192 -1.69 12.69 -6.65
N PHE A 193 -1.83 11.38 -6.78
CA PHE A 193 -1.90 10.48 -5.65
C PHE A 193 -0.63 10.52 -4.79
N ILE A 194 0.56 10.42 -5.40
CA ILE A 194 1.84 10.48 -4.65
C ILE A 194 2.05 11.88 -4.03
N LYS A 195 1.66 12.96 -4.69
CA LYS A 195 1.73 14.34 -4.11
C LYS A 195 0.90 14.44 -2.83
N ARG A 196 -0.31 13.88 -2.83
CA ARG A 196 -1.20 13.89 -1.66
C ARG A 196 -0.71 13.00 -0.53
N LEU A 197 0.08 11.96 -0.83
CA LEU A 197 0.66 11.09 0.18
C LEU A 197 1.66 11.84 1.08
N GLY A 198 2.42 12.79 0.53
CA GLY A 198 3.42 13.55 1.27
C GLY A 198 4.66 12.73 1.61
N SER A 199 5.08 12.75 2.88
CA SER A 199 6.17 11.91 3.37
C SER A 199 5.71 10.48 3.62
N PHE A 200 6.64 9.53 3.49
CA PHE A 200 6.37 8.12 3.73
C PHE A 200 7.52 7.48 4.48
N GLU A 201 7.25 7.11 5.75
CA GLU A 201 8.27 6.65 6.68
C GLU A 201 8.94 5.33 6.29
N THR A 202 8.22 4.45 5.59
CA THR A 202 8.77 3.13 5.26
C THR A 202 9.62 3.20 3.99
N PRO A 203 10.91 2.81 4.04
CA PRO A 203 11.77 2.88 2.87
C PRO A 203 11.29 1.98 1.72
N ILE A 204 11.29 2.56 0.53
CA ILE A 204 10.85 1.98 -0.73
C ILE A 204 12.03 1.27 -1.38
N ASP A 205 11.80 0.04 -1.85
CA ASP A 205 12.85 -0.78 -2.45
C ASP A 205 13.14 -0.39 -3.91
N ILE A 206 14.43 -0.46 -4.28
CA ILE A 206 14.94 -0.19 -5.63
C ILE A 206 15.65 -1.44 -6.19
N PHE A 207 15.41 -1.73 -7.47
CA PHE A 207 15.84 -2.96 -8.17
C PHE A 207 16.50 -2.68 -9.53
N VAL A 208 17.32 -3.62 -10.04
CA VAL A 208 17.97 -3.53 -11.38
C VAL A 208 16.97 -3.67 -12.54
N LYS A 209 15.99 -4.56 -12.39
CA LYS A 209 15.08 -4.95 -13.48
C LYS A 209 13.65 -4.57 -13.13
N LYS A 210 12.87 -4.28 -14.18
CA LYS A 210 11.42 -4.41 -14.16
C LYS A 210 11.14 -5.89 -13.85
N LEU A 211 10.70 -6.23 -12.64
CA LEU A 211 10.11 -7.55 -12.44
C LEU A 211 8.80 -7.52 -13.20
N ASN A 212 8.64 -8.46 -14.13
CA ASN A 212 7.37 -8.66 -14.82
C ASN A 212 6.32 -8.94 -13.74
N GLY A 213 5.34 -8.04 -13.63
CA GLY A 213 4.10 -8.29 -12.89
C GLY A 213 3.22 -9.23 -13.70
#